data_AF-A0A439D8X5-F1
#
_entry.id   AF-A0A439D8X5-F1
#
_cell.length_a   1.000
_cell.length_b   1.000
_cell.length_c   1.000
_cell.angle_alpha   90.00
_cell.angle_beta   90.00
_cell.angle_gamma   90.00
#
_symmetry.space_group_name_H-M   'P 1'
#
loop_
_entity.id
_entity.type
_entity.pdbx_description
1 polymer ?
#
loop_
_entity_poly.entity_id
_entity_poly.type
_entity_poly.pdbx_seq_one_letter_code
_entity_poly.pdbx_strand_id
1 'polypeptide(L)'
;MGNSWSLTQLRDALDEIPNDFRLLFDQMLRRVNRLEGMMLARTFILLQTDFSMGPALDLEFTVYAHAVLDDIADNPDLEAQLLDGSPGPYLNDADCNSKCIQMCRRLIGRCQGLLDIIETGNRFLDCHRVDFYQQTVSDFSEEPETASYIQELLGDFNPKQALAHIILARMNFIQPQKPVECRLGPYMLQIISLSTDVLPLFHEVESLKHMAERIFSHEVKT
;
A
#
# COMPACT_ATOMS: atom_id res chain seq x y z
N MET A 1 -16.19 -19.26 20.78
CA MET A 1 -15.51 -20.43 21.35
C MET A 1 -14.08 -20.00 21.64
N GLY A 2 -13.74 -19.72 22.89
CA GLY A 2 -12.38 -19.33 23.27
C GLY A 2 -11.58 -20.59 23.56
N ASN A 3 -10.53 -20.85 22.78
CA ASN A 3 -9.60 -21.94 23.08
C ASN A 3 -8.80 -21.54 24.32
N SER A 4 -9.14 -22.12 25.48
CA SER A 4 -8.32 -21.96 26.69
C SER A 4 -7.14 -22.91 26.59
N TRP A 5 -5.96 -22.37 26.28
CA TRP A 5 -4.73 -23.14 26.24
C TRP A 5 -4.35 -23.57 27.66
N SER A 6 -3.87 -24.81 27.81
CA SER A 6 -3.32 -25.24 29.09
C SER A 6 -1.98 -24.55 29.36
N LEU A 7 -1.61 -24.44 30.64
CA LEU A 7 -0.32 -23.85 31.06
C LEU A 7 0.88 -24.58 30.43
N THR A 8 0.75 -25.89 30.20
CA THR A 8 1.77 -26.70 29.52
C THR A 8 1.84 -26.36 28.04
N GLN A 9 0.69 -26.24 27.35
CA GLN A 9 0.65 -25.84 25.93
C GLN A 9 1.21 -24.44 25.69
N LEU A 10 0.96 -23.50 26.62
CA LEU A 10 1.56 -22.17 26.58
C LEU A 10 3.07 -22.21 26.77
N ARG A 11 3.57 -23.10 27.62
CA ARG A 11 5.00 -23.24 27.90
C ARG A 11 5.73 -23.92 26.74
N ASP A 12 5.14 -24.98 26.18
CA ASP A 12 5.64 -25.64 24.97
C ASP A 12 5.67 -24.65 23.79
N ALA A 13 4.63 -23.83 23.63
CA ALA A 13 4.58 -22.81 22.59
C ALA A 13 5.58 -21.67 22.81
N LEU A 14 5.88 -21.29 24.06
CA LEU A 14 6.95 -20.33 24.38
C LEU A 14 8.33 -20.91 24.09
N ASP A 15 8.56 -22.19 24.40
CA ASP A 15 9.80 -22.89 24.13
C ASP A 15 10.02 -23.11 22.61
N GLU A 16 8.95 -23.09 21.81
CA GLU A 16 8.99 -23.07 20.33
C GLU A 16 9.31 -21.70 19.72
N ILE A 17 9.22 -20.60 20.47
CA ILE A 17 9.55 -19.26 19.97
C ILE A 17 11.08 -19.18 19.79
N PRO A 18 11.58 -18.88 18.58
CA PRO A 18 13.01 -18.72 18.38
C PRO A 18 13.57 -17.63 19.28
N ASN A 19 14.71 -17.90 19.91
CA ASN A 19 15.47 -16.90 20.67
C ASN A 19 16.12 -15.84 19.75
N ASP A 20 16.04 -16.04 18.43
CA ASP A 20 16.57 -15.16 17.40
C ASP A 20 15.42 -14.51 16.62
N PHE A 21 15.36 -13.18 16.64
CA PHE A 21 14.37 -12.39 15.91
C PHE A 21 14.40 -12.67 14.41
N ARG A 22 15.56 -12.99 13.85
CA ARG A 22 15.69 -13.37 12.44
C ARG A 22 14.93 -14.65 12.14
N LEU A 23 15.13 -15.68 12.95
CA LEU A 23 14.42 -16.96 12.82
C LEU A 23 12.92 -16.79 13.05
N LEU A 24 12.52 -15.92 13.99
CA LEU A 24 11.11 -15.61 14.21
C LEU A 24 10.49 -14.93 12.98
N PHE A 25 11.16 -13.92 12.42
CA PHE A 25 10.73 -13.23 11.21
C PHE A 25 10.61 -14.21 10.02
N ASP A 26 11.63 -15.05 9.83
CA ASP A 26 11.67 -16.03 8.75
C ASP A 26 10.57 -17.09 8.89
N GLN A 27 10.28 -17.54 10.13
CA GLN A 27 9.17 -18.43 10.42
C GLN A 27 7.81 -17.77 10.13
N MET A 28 7.66 -16.49 10.47
CA MET A 28 6.43 -15.75 10.20
C MET A 28 6.20 -15.60 8.69
N LEU A 29 7.23 -15.22 7.92
CA LEU A 29 7.14 -15.14 6.45
C LEU A 29 6.74 -16.48 5.83
N ARG A 30 7.30 -17.59 6.31
CA ARG A 30 6.97 -18.94 5.81
C ARG A 30 5.55 -19.42 6.17
N ARG A 31 4.95 -18.85 7.22
CA ARG A 31 3.57 -19.17 7.65
C ARG A 31 2.51 -18.42 6.83
N VAL A 32 2.89 -17.34 6.15
CA VAL A 32 1.99 -16.58 5.30
C VAL A 32 1.72 -17.40 4.03
N ASN A 33 0.45 -17.54 3.66
CA ASN A 33 0.11 -18.27 2.44
C ASN A 33 0.60 -17.50 1.21
N ARG A 34 0.79 -18.17 0.06
CA ARG A 34 1.43 -17.54 -1.10
C ARG A 34 0.71 -16.28 -1.60
N LEU A 35 -0.63 -16.26 -1.60
CA LEU A 35 -1.42 -15.11 -2.05
C LEU A 35 -1.25 -13.91 -1.11
N GLU A 36 -1.33 -14.16 0.20
CA GLU A 36 -1.04 -13.18 1.23
C GLU A 36 0.42 -12.74 1.21
N GLY A 37 1.34 -13.61 0.78
CA GLY A 37 2.76 -13.33 0.64
C GLY A 37 3.02 -12.22 -0.38
N MET A 38 2.34 -12.26 -1.53
CA MET A 38 2.44 -11.17 -2.52
C MET A 38 1.92 -9.85 -1.93
N MET A 39 0.79 -9.86 -1.23
CA MET A 39 0.22 -8.67 -0.60
C MET A 39 1.11 -8.11 0.53
N LEU A 40 1.73 -8.99 1.31
CA LEU A 40 2.70 -8.64 2.33
C LEU A 40 3.94 -8.01 1.70
N ALA A 41 4.49 -8.61 0.64
CA ALA A 41 5.64 -8.08 -0.08
C ALA A 41 5.37 -6.66 -0.61
N ARG A 42 4.19 -6.44 -1.21
CA ARG A 42 3.75 -5.11 -1.65
C ARG A 42 3.69 -4.12 -0.49
N THR A 43 3.14 -4.54 0.64
CA THR A 43 3.05 -3.71 1.86
C THR A 43 4.43 -3.32 2.36
N PHE A 44 5.37 -4.27 2.44
CA PHE A 44 6.72 -4.03 2.94
C PHE A 44 7.49 -3.08 2.03
N ILE A 45 7.45 -3.28 0.72
CA ILE A 45 8.11 -2.37 -0.21
C ILE A 45 7.54 -0.97 -0.12
N LEU A 46 6.22 -0.81 0.02
CA LEU A 46 5.65 0.53 0.17
C LEU A 46 6.14 1.22 1.45
N LEU A 47 6.24 0.49 2.56
CA LEU A 47 6.74 1.04 3.83
C LEU A 47 8.25 1.32 3.83
N GLN A 48 9.05 0.47 3.19
CA GLN A 48 10.51 0.62 3.12
C GLN A 48 10.95 1.69 2.12
N THR A 49 10.17 1.87 1.05
CA THR A 49 10.58 2.83 0.03
C THR A 49 10.34 4.21 0.61
N ASP A 50 11.43 4.86 1.03
CA ASP A 50 11.49 6.29 1.33
C ASP A 50 11.14 7.07 0.06
N PHE A 51 9.85 7.16 -0.23
CA PHE A 51 9.33 8.02 -1.26
C PHE A 51 9.30 9.44 -0.72
N SER A 52 10.49 10.02 -0.54
CA SER A 52 10.63 11.43 -0.22
C SER A 52 10.24 12.25 -1.44
N MET A 53 8.94 12.43 -1.66
CA MET A 53 8.37 13.36 -2.65
C MET A 53 8.47 14.81 -2.11
N GLY A 54 9.63 15.14 -1.53
CA GLY A 54 9.90 16.37 -0.80
C GLY A 54 9.09 16.54 0.49
N PRO A 55 9.36 17.62 1.26
CA PRO A 55 8.63 17.93 2.49
C PRO A 55 7.15 18.31 2.27
N ALA A 56 6.69 18.37 1.01
CA ALA A 56 5.33 18.76 0.65
C ALA A 56 4.36 17.58 0.61
N LEU A 57 4.87 16.36 0.41
CA LEU A 57 4.11 15.13 0.27
C LEU A 57 4.66 14.12 1.26
N ASP A 58 4.48 14.44 2.55
CA ASP A 58 4.59 13.44 3.60
C ASP A 58 3.41 12.47 3.44
N LEU A 59 3.55 11.56 2.47
CA LEU A 59 2.62 10.49 2.22
C LEU A 59 2.86 9.46 3.32
N GLU A 60 2.30 9.72 4.50
CA GLU A 60 2.16 8.65 5.47
C GLU A 60 1.38 7.52 4.79
N PHE A 61 1.99 6.33 4.75
CA PHE A 61 1.36 5.13 4.22
C PHE A 61 0.26 4.72 5.19
N THR A 62 -0.95 5.15 4.86
CA THR A 62 -2.11 4.96 5.71
C THR A 62 -2.83 3.66 5.37
N VAL A 63 -3.68 3.22 6.28
CA VAL A 63 -4.60 2.11 6.04
C VAL A 63 -5.45 2.35 4.78
N TYR A 64 -5.79 3.61 4.49
CA TYR A 64 -6.50 3.99 3.26
C TYR A 64 -5.69 3.67 2.00
N ALA A 65 -4.39 3.97 1.98
CA ALA A 65 -3.52 3.68 0.83
C ALA A 65 -3.54 2.18 0.49
N HIS A 66 -3.44 1.31 1.50
CA HIS A 66 -3.55 -0.14 1.30
C HIS A 66 -4.94 -0.57 0.84
N ALA A 67 -6.00 0.08 1.33
CA ALA A 67 -7.37 -0.19 0.90
C ALA A 67 -7.58 0.10 -0.60
N VAL A 68 -7.03 1.21 -1.09
CA VAL A 68 -7.06 1.58 -2.51
C VAL A 68 -6.38 0.53 -3.38
N LEU A 69 -5.18 0.12 -2.99
CA LEU A 69 -4.39 -0.82 -3.80
C LEU A 69 -5.01 -2.21 -3.86
N ASP A 70 -5.52 -2.73 -2.74
CA ASP A 70 -6.19 -4.02 -2.72
C ASP A 70 -7.47 -3.97 -3.57
N ASP A 71 -8.25 -2.90 -3.48
CA ASP A 71 -9.48 -2.77 -4.28
C ASP A 71 -9.19 -2.64 -5.78
N ILE A 72 -8.09 -1.99 -6.18
CA ILE A 72 -7.65 -1.94 -7.59
C ILE A 72 -7.25 -3.34 -8.07
N ALA A 73 -6.51 -4.09 -7.24
CA ALA A 73 -6.12 -5.45 -7.57
C ALA A 73 -7.33 -6.40 -7.69
N ASP A 74 -8.35 -6.21 -6.85
CA ASP A 74 -9.59 -6.98 -6.86
C ASP A 74 -10.56 -6.52 -7.97
N ASN A 75 -10.47 -5.26 -8.41
CA ASN A 75 -11.37 -4.64 -9.38
C ASN A 75 -10.63 -3.75 -10.40
N PRO A 76 -10.24 -4.27 -11.56
CA PRO A 76 -9.56 -3.51 -12.61
C PRO A 76 -10.37 -2.30 -13.13
N ASP A 77 -11.70 -2.34 -13.06
CA ASP A 77 -12.53 -1.20 -13.49
C ASP A 77 -12.32 0.03 -12.58
N LEU A 78 -11.88 -0.19 -11.33
CA LEU A 78 -11.55 0.89 -10.40
C LEU A 78 -10.32 1.66 -10.87
N GLU A 79 -9.32 0.99 -11.44
CA GLU A 79 -8.15 1.66 -12.01
C GLU A 79 -8.56 2.59 -13.14
N ALA A 80 -9.43 2.10 -14.05
CA ALA A 80 -9.96 2.91 -15.14
C ALA A 80 -10.74 4.13 -14.63
N GLN A 81 -11.59 3.95 -13.62
CA GLN A 81 -12.35 5.04 -12.98
C GLN A 81 -11.44 6.07 -12.29
N LEU A 82 -10.34 5.65 -11.69
CA LEU A 82 -9.38 6.56 -11.08
C LEU A 82 -8.66 7.40 -12.13
N LEU A 83 -8.31 6.79 -13.27
CA LEU A 83 -7.60 7.44 -14.37
C LEU A 83 -8.49 8.39 -15.18
N ASP A 84 -9.77 8.06 -15.37
CA ASP A 84 -10.72 8.91 -16.12
C ASP A 84 -11.39 9.99 -15.26
N GLY A 85 -11.18 9.96 -13.93
CA GLY A 85 -11.74 10.91 -12.97
C GLY A 85 -13.23 10.69 -12.67
N SER A 86 -13.77 9.53 -13.04
CA SER A 86 -15.15 9.16 -12.73
C SER A 86 -15.37 9.05 -11.22
N PRO A 87 -16.61 9.33 -10.75
CA PRO A 87 -16.98 9.13 -9.35
C PRO A 87 -16.84 7.64 -8.97
N GLY A 88 -15.72 7.29 -8.32
CA GLY A 88 -15.44 5.93 -7.84
C GLY A 88 -16.08 5.61 -6.48
N PRO A 89 -15.86 4.42 -5.90
CA PRO A 89 -16.47 3.98 -4.65
C PRO A 89 -15.94 4.67 -3.37
N TYR A 90 -15.00 5.62 -3.47
CA TYR A 90 -14.42 6.34 -2.32
C TYR A 90 -15.05 7.71 -2.06
N LEU A 91 -16.27 7.96 -2.51
CA LEU A 91 -16.84 9.32 -2.51
C LEU A 91 -17.42 9.78 -1.18
N ASN A 92 -17.58 8.91 -0.19
CA ASN A 92 -18.16 9.29 1.09
C ASN A 92 -17.40 8.72 2.29
N ASP A 93 -17.48 9.44 3.41
CA ASP A 93 -16.77 9.11 4.66
C ASP A 93 -17.16 7.76 5.23
N ALA A 94 -18.43 7.33 5.06
CA ALA A 94 -18.94 6.09 5.63
C ALA A 94 -18.34 4.85 4.93
N ASP A 95 -18.28 4.88 3.60
CA ASP A 95 -17.69 3.81 2.79
C ASP A 95 -16.19 3.76 3.02
N CYS A 96 -15.53 4.92 3.07
CA CYS A 96 -14.12 5.00 3.39
C CYS A 96 -13.82 4.39 4.78
N ASN A 97 -14.68 4.63 5.76
CA ASN A 97 -14.53 4.05 7.10
C ASN A 97 -14.71 2.55 7.15
N SER A 98 -15.74 2.05 6.48
CA SER A 98 -15.94 0.61 6.37
C SER A 98 -14.71 -0.07 5.75
N LYS A 99 -14.17 0.52 4.68
CA LYS A 99 -12.97 0.01 4.00
C LYS A 99 -11.72 0.08 4.87
N CYS A 100 -11.47 1.19 5.56
CA CYS A 100 -10.33 1.29 6.47
C CYS A 100 -10.42 0.25 7.60
N ILE A 101 -11.59 0.07 8.22
CA ILE A 101 -11.78 -0.96 9.28
C ILE A 101 -11.52 -2.37 8.73
N GLN A 102 -12.03 -2.66 7.53
CA GLN A 102 -11.79 -3.95 6.88
C GLN A 102 -10.30 -4.13 6.57
N MET A 103 -9.64 -3.08 6.08
CA MET A 103 -8.23 -3.10 5.73
C MET A 103 -7.33 -3.27 6.96
N CYS A 104 -7.66 -2.66 8.11
CA CYS A 104 -6.96 -2.92 9.36
C CYS A 104 -6.95 -4.41 9.70
N ARG A 105 -8.11 -5.08 9.60
CA ARG A 105 -8.23 -6.52 9.86
C ARG A 105 -7.42 -7.35 8.87
N ARG A 106 -7.43 -6.97 7.59
CA ARG A 106 -6.64 -7.64 6.54
C ARG A 106 -5.14 -7.50 6.78
N LEU A 107 -4.67 -6.29 7.09
CA LEU A 107 -3.27 -6.00 7.40
C LEU A 107 -2.78 -6.79 8.62
N ILE A 108 -3.55 -6.78 9.71
CA ILE A 108 -3.24 -7.57 10.92
C ILE A 108 -3.16 -9.07 10.57
N GLY A 109 -4.12 -9.58 9.79
CA GLY A 109 -4.16 -10.98 9.38
C GLY A 109 -2.96 -11.39 8.53
N ARG A 110 -2.67 -10.66 7.45
CA ARG A 110 -1.62 -11.02 6.49
C ARG A 110 -0.21 -10.72 7.00
N CYS A 111 -0.03 -9.70 7.84
CA CYS A 111 1.28 -9.32 8.35
C CYS A 111 1.62 -9.97 9.70
N GLN A 112 0.68 -10.70 10.31
CA GLN A 112 0.90 -11.53 11.50
C GLN A 112 1.62 -10.83 12.67
N GLY A 113 1.43 -9.52 12.84
CA GLY A 113 2.09 -8.73 13.89
C GLY A 113 3.45 -8.13 13.52
N LEU A 114 3.85 -8.17 12.24
CA LEU A 114 5.04 -7.47 11.73
C LEU A 114 4.82 -5.96 11.58
N LEU A 115 3.56 -5.53 11.54
CA LEU A 115 3.17 -4.14 11.38
C LEU A 115 2.36 -3.67 12.58
N ASP A 116 2.53 -2.39 12.90
CA ASP A 116 1.66 -1.66 13.79
C ASP A 116 0.71 -0.75 13.00
N ILE A 117 -0.47 -0.51 13.55
CA ILE A 117 -1.46 0.42 13.00
C ILE A 117 -1.68 1.51 14.05
N ILE A 118 -1.13 2.69 13.78
CA ILE A 118 -1.06 3.81 14.72
C ILE A 118 -2.14 4.82 14.37
N GLU A 119 -2.99 5.17 15.34
CA GLU A 119 -3.92 6.30 15.20
C GLU A 119 -3.15 7.62 15.24
N THR A 120 -3.28 8.43 14.20
CA THR A 120 -2.52 9.70 14.04
C THR A 120 -3.29 10.91 14.55
N GLY A 121 -4.59 10.77 14.83
CA GLY A 121 -5.50 11.89 15.14
C GLY A 121 -5.83 12.77 13.93
N ASN A 122 -5.40 12.39 12.72
CA ASN A 122 -5.68 13.11 11.48
C ASN A 122 -7.10 12.87 10.96
N ARG A 123 -7.43 13.54 9.85
CA ARG A 123 -8.72 13.36 9.14
C ARG A 123 -8.90 11.94 8.63
N PHE A 124 -10.13 11.64 8.20
CA PHE A 124 -10.59 10.31 7.84
C PHE A 124 -9.64 9.48 6.95
N LEU A 125 -9.02 10.08 5.93
CA LEU A 125 -8.10 9.38 5.01
C LEU A 125 -6.74 9.02 5.63
N ASP A 126 -6.34 9.74 6.67
CA ASP A 126 -5.00 9.68 7.25
C ASP A 126 -5.04 9.31 8.73
N CYS A 127 -6.19 8.87 9.24
CA CYS A 127 -6.41 8.63 10.67
C CYS A 127 -5.61 7.45 11.22
N HIS A 128 -5.15 6.55 10.35
CA HIS A 128 -4.31 5.41 10.71
C HIS A 128 -3.08 5.34 9.82
N ARG A 129 -1.90 5.38 10.44
CA ARG A 129 -0.61 5.09 9.79
C ARG A 129 -0.25 3.64 9.98
N VAL A 130 0.33 3.03 8.95
CA VAL A 130 0.91 1.70 9.04
C VAL A 130 2.42 1.85 9.15
N ASP A 131 3.02 1.15 10.10
CA ASP A 131 4.45 1.21 10.38
C ASP A 131 4.97 -0.18 10.72
N PHE A 132 6.28 -0.40 10.66
CA PHE A 132 6.86 -1.64 11.16
C PHE A 132 6.78 -1.69 12.69
N TYR A 133 6.36 -2.83 13.24
CA TYR A 133 6.22 -3.00 14.69
C TYR A 133 7.59 -2.85 15.41
N GLN A 134 8.68 -3.18 14.73
CA GLN A 134 10.05 -3.02 15.23
C GLN A 134 11.00 -2.58 14.11
N GLN A 135 11.98 -1.74 14.46
CA GLN A 135 13.05 -1.30 13.55
C GLN A 135 13.79 -2.48 12.91
N THR A 136 13.96 -3.56 13.66
CA THR A 136 14.54 -4.83 13.20
C THR A 136 13.81 -5.45 12.02
N VAL A 137 12.50 -5.26 11.86
CA VAL A 137 11.74 -5.80 10.71
C VAL A 137 12.11 -5.05 9.42
N SER A 138 12.32 -3.74 9.52
CA SER A 138 12.87 -2.94 8.43
C SER A 138 14.29 -3.42 8.08
N ASP A 139 15.11 -3.68 9.10
CA ASP A 139 16.49 -4.14 8.90
C ASP A 139 16.54 -5.54 8.24
N PHE A 140 15.69 -6.48 8.66
CA PHE A 140 15.64 -7.83 8.10
C PHE A 140 15.14 -7.88 6.66
N SER A 141 14.32 -6.91 6.26
CA SER A 141 13.83 -6.81 4.89
C SER A 141 14.87 -6.26 3.91
N GLU A 142 15.95 -5.65 4.41
CA GLU A 142 17.13 -5.27 3.62
C GLU A 142 18.16 -6.40 3.47
N GLU A 143 18.05 -7.48 4.25
CA GLU A 143 18.97 -8.61 4.12
C GLU A 143 18.85 -9.27 2.74
N PRO A 144 19.96 -9.67 2.09
CA PRO A 144 19.94 -10.17 0.72
C PRO A 144 19.01 -11.37 0.49
N GLU A 145 18.92 -12.29 1.45
CA GLU A 145 18.08 -13.49 1.37
C GLU A 145 16.59 -13.13 1.43
N THR A 146 16.20 -12.32 2.41
CA THR A 146 14.84 -11.80 2.57
C THR A 146 14.45 -10.92 1.39
N ALA A 147 15.32 -10.00 0.99
CA ALA A 147 15.08 -9.09 -0.12
C ALA A 147 14.86 -9.87 -1.42
N SER A 148 15.63 -10.93 -1.66
CA SER A 148 15.44 -11.81 -2.82
C SER A 148 14.09 -12.53 -2.78
N TYR A 149 13.69 -13.03 -1.61
CA TYR A 149 12.37 -13.67 -1.42
C TYR A 149 11.22 -12.68 -1.63
N ILE A 150 11.31 -11.48 -1.05
CA ILE A 150 10.33 -10.40 -1.24
C ILE A 150 10.24 -10.03 -2.72
N GLN A 151 11.37 -9.87 -3.41
CA GLN A 151 11.41 -9.57 -4.85
C GLN A 151 10.76 -10.65 -5.70
N GLU A 152 10.98 -11.93 -5.38
CA GLU A 152 10.28 -13.04 -6.06
C GLU A 152 8.76 -12.95 -5.88
N LEU A 153 8.28 -12.56 -4.69
CA LEU A 153 6.86 -12.39 -4.40
C LEU A 153 6.22 -11.17 -5.06
N LEU A 154 6.99 -10.10 -5.32
CA LEU A 154 6.47 -8.87 -5.94
C LEU A 154 6.02 -9.09 -7.38
N GLY A 155 6.70 -9.96 -8.13
CA GLY A 155 6.40 -10.20 -9.54
C GLY A 155 6.52 -8.93 -10.38
N ASP A 156 5.41 -8.50 -10.97
CA ASP A 156 5.29 -7.32 -11.84
C ASP A 156 4.88 -6.03 -11.10
N PHE A 157 4.80 -6.07 -9.76
CA PHE A 157 4.37 -4.92 -8.97
C PHE A 157 5.30 -3.71 -9.13
N ASN A 158 4.73 -2.57 -9.51
CA ASN A 158 5.44 -1.30 -9.62
C ASN A 158 5.03 -0.34 -8.49
N PRO A 159 5.91 -0.07 -7.51
CA PRO A 159 5.56 0.74 -6.36
C PRO A 159 5.32 2.22 -6.72
N LYS A 160 5.93 2.73 -7.81
CA LYS A 160 5.65 4.09 -8.30
C LYS A 160 4.25 4.21 -8.90
N GLN A 161 3.80 3.20 -9.64
CA GLN A 161 2.43 3.14 -10.16
C GLN A 161 1.42 3.05 -9.02
N ALA A 162 1.70 2.21 -8.02
CA ALA A 162 0.86 2.10 -6.82
C ALA A 162 0.70 3.45 -6.12
N LEU A 163 1.80 4.21 -5.96
CA LEU A 163 1.73 5.57 -5.42
C LEU A 163 0.87 6.52 -6.25
N ALA A 164 1.03 6.51 -7.58
CA ALA A 164 0.22 7.33 -8.46
C ALA A 164 -1.27 7.02 -8.26
N HIS A 165 -1.65 5.75 -8.13
CA HIS A 165 -3.03 5.36 -7.83
C HIS A 165 -3.53 5.86 -6.48
N ILE A 166 -2.71 5.77 -5.43
CA ILE A 166 -3.06 6.30 -4.09
C ILE A 166 -3.31 7.81 -4.17
N ILE A 167 -2.44 8.55 -4.86
CA ILE A 167 -2.56 10.00 -5.04
C ILE A 167 -3.83 10.35 -5.81
N LEU A 168 -4.08 9.67 -6.93
CA LEU A 168 -5.30 9.86 -7.73
C LEU A 168 -6.56 9.57 -6.92
N ALA A 169 -6.58 8.50 -6.15
CA ALA A 169 -7.71 8.17 -5.27
C ALA A 169 -7.95 9.25 -4.22
N ARG A 170 -6.88 9.75 -3.58
CA ARG A 170 -6.98 10.88 -2.63
C ARG A 170 -7.49 12.16 -3.31
N MET A 171 -7.06 12.45 -4.54
CA MET A 171 -7.54 13.61 -5.28
C MET A 171 -9.02 13.48 -5.66
N ASN A 172 -9.45 12.30 -6.10
CA ASN A 172 -10.83 12.01 -6.47
C ASN A 172 -11.77 11.94 -5.25
N PHE A 173 -11.25 11.76 -4.04
CA PHE A 173 -12.00 11.94 -2.79
C PHE A 173 -12.48 13.39 -2.60
N ILE A 174 -11.82 14.37 -3.23
CA ILE A 174 -12.08 15.80 -3.04
C ILE A 174 -12.80 16.41 -4.26
N GLN A 175 -14.12 16.24 -4.40
CA GLN A 175 -15.02 17.20 -5.09
C GLN A 175 -16.51 16.99 -4.70
N PRO A 176 -17.38 18.03 -4.74
CA PRO A 176 -17.32 19.32 -4.05
C PRO A 176 -18.54 19.48 -3.13
N GLN A 177 -18.35 19.47 -1.81
CA GLN A 177 -19.42 19.95 -0.92
C GLN A 177 -19.44 21.49 -0.95
N LYS A 178 -20.17 22.04 -1.93
CA LYS A 178 -20.43 23.47 -2.19
C LYS A 178 -19.19 24.31 -2.56
N PRO A 179 -19.38 25.43 -3.31
CA PRO A 179 -18.35 26.46 -3.45
C PRO A 179 -18.20 27.18 -2.11
N VAL A 180 -17.58 26.53 -1.14
CA VAL A 180 -16.92 27.22 -0.04
C VAL A 180 -15.70 27.87 -0.67
N GLU A 181 -15.42 29.12 -0.34
CA GLU A 181 -14.16 29.79 -0.68
C GLU A 181 -12.99 28.89 -0.28
N CYS A 182 -12.55 28.07 -1.23
CA CYS A 182 -11.59 27.04 -0.98
C CYS A 182 -10.26 27.75 -0.75
N ARG A 183 -9.73 27.62 0.46
CA ARG A 183 -8.30 27.72 0.74
C ARG A 183 -7.59 26.55 0.04
N LEU A 184 -7.64 26.55 -1.29
CA LEU A 184 -6.99 25.60 -2.20
C LEU A 184 -5.47 25.81 -2.26
N GLY A 185 -4.94 26.86 -1.61
CA GLY A 185 -3.51 27.20 -1.63
C GLY A 185 -2.56 26.04 -1.29
N PRO A 186 -2.79 25.26 -0.22
CA PRO A 186 -1.88 24.17 0.15
C PRO A 186 -2.02 22.96 -0.78
N TYR A 187 -3.26 22.58 -1.14
CA TYR A 187 -3.53 21.42 -1.99
C TYR A 187 -3.20 21.66 -3.46
N MET A 188 -3.37 22.88 -3.98
CA MET A 188 -2.92 23.22 -5.34
C MET A 188 -1.40 23.27 -5.44
N LEU A 189 -0.69 23.73 -4.40
CA LEU A 189 0.78 23.64 -4.39
C LEU A 189 1.25 22.18 -4.30
N GLN A 190 0.54 21.32 -3.56
CA GLN A 190 0.76 19.86 -3.58
C GLN A 190 0.43 19.24 -4.94
N ILE A 191 -0.67 19.62 -5.60
CA ILE A 191 -1.02 19.12 -6.94
C ILE A 191 -0.05 19.65 -8.01
N ILE A 192 0.45 20.88 -7.87
CA ILE A 192 1.46 21.44 -8.78
C ILE A 192 2.82 20.76 -8.51
N SER A 193 3.23 20.53 -7.26
CA SER A 193 4.47 19.77 -6.97
C SER A 193 4.34 18.33 -7.44
N LEU A 194 3.20 17.68 -7.17
CA LEU A 194 2.84 16.38 -7.75
C LEU A 194 2.93 16.43 -9.26
N SER A 195 2.36 17.42 -9.94
CA SER A 195 2.47 17.51 -11.40
C SER A 195 3.92 17.63 -11.83
N THR A 196 4.78 18.39 -11.15
CA THR A 196 6.19 18.54 -11.56
C THR A 196 7.01 17.25 -11.41
N ASP A 197 6.71 16.43 -10.39
CA ASP A 197 7.44 15.17 -10.09
C ASP A 197 6.76 13.91 -10.67
N VAL A 198 5.45 13.96 -10.89
CA VAL A 198 4.59 12.89 -11.42
C VAL A 198 4.36 13.04 -12.93
N LEU A 199 4.41 14.25 -13.52
CA LEU A 199 4.36 14.43 -14.99
C LEU A 199 5.48 13.66 -15.70
N PRO A 200 6.74 13.63 -15.22
CA PRO A 200 7.78 12.80 -15.82
C PRO A 200 7.42 11.31 -15.77
N LEU A 201 6.85 10.83 -14.66
CA LEU A 201 6.41 9.44 -14.51
C LEU A 201 5.19 9.11 -15.38
N PHE A 202 4.23 10.02 -15.51
CA PHE A 202 3.09 9.90 -16.44
C PHE A 202 3.56 9.91 -17.90
N HIS A 203 4.49 10.79 -18.26
CA HIS A 203 5.09 10.81 -19.59
C HIS A 203 5.92 9.55 -19.88
N GLU A 204 6.60 8.99 -18.88
CA GLU A 204 7.36 7.74 -19.02
C GLU A 204 6.40 6.54 -19.19
N VAL A 205 5.29 6.50 -18.45
CA VAL A 205 4.24 5.48 -18.59
C VAL A 205 3.49 5.60 -19.93
N GLU A 206 3.11 6.81 -20.37
CA GLU A 206 2.51 7.03 -21.70
C GLU A 206 3.48 6.69 -22.85
N SER A 207 4.77 7.03 -22.70
CA SER A 207 5.82 6.70 -23.67
C SER A 207 6.02 5.19 -23.79
N LEU A 208 6.03 4.47 -22.65
CA LEU A 208 6.10 3.00 -22.61
C LEU A 208 4.86 2.35 -23.23
N LYS A 209 3.66 2.89 -22.96
CA LYS A 209 2.41 2.44 -23.58
C LYS A 209 2.43 2.60 -25.10
N HIS A 210 2.85 3.75 -25.61
CA HIS A 210 2.98 3.98 -27.06
C HIS A 210 4.09 3.15 -27.72
N MET A 211 5.20 2.87 -27.02
CA MET A 211 6.21 1.94 -27.51
C MET A 211 5.68 0.51 -27.60
N ALA A 212 4.96 0.04 -26.58
CA ALA A 212 4.32 -1.27 -26.59
C ALA A 212 3.32 -1.41 -27.74
N GLU A 213 2.43 -0.43 -27.93
CA GLU A 213 1.46 -0.41 -29.03
C GLU A 213 2.13 -0.45 -30.42
N ARG A 214 3.30 0.19 -30.58
CA ARG A 214 4.08 0.16 -31.83
C ARG A 214 4.78 -1.19 -32.08
N ILE A 215 5.21 -1.87 -31.03
CA ILE A 215 5.80 -3.21 -31.12
C ILE A 215 4.70 -4.22 -31.51
N PHE A 216 3.55 -4.19 -30.84
CA PHE A 216 2.44 -5.11 -31.11
C PHE A 216 1.75 -4.85 -32.46
N SER A 217 1.74 -3.61 -32.97
CA SER A 217 1.19 -3.31 -34.30
C SER A 217 2.11 -3.70 -35.47
N HIS A 218 3.39 -3.98 -35.21
CA HIS A 218 4.33 -4.46 -36.22
C HIS A 218 4.37 -6.00 -36.34
N GLU A 219 4.06 -6.75 -35.28
CA GLU A 219 4.02 -8.22 -35.33
C GLU A 219 2.75 -8.79 -36.00
N VAL A 220 1.68 -8.00 -36.14
CA VAL A 220 0.42 -8.43 -36.77
C VAL A 220 0.45 -8.27 -38.31
N LYS A 221 1.56 -7.82 -38.89
CA LYS A 221 1.72 -7.60 -40.36
C LYS A 221 2.71 -8.54 -41.05
N THR A 222 3.13 -9.63 -40.40
CA THR A 222 3.91 -10.72 -41.01
C THR A 222 3.15 -12.02 -40.92
#